data_AF-A0A5B0GC58-F1
#
_entry.id   AF-A0A5B0GC58-F1
#
_cell.length_a   1.000
_cell.length_b   1.000
_cell.length_c   1.000
_cell.angle_alpha   90.00
_cell.angle_beta   90.00
_cell.angle_gamma   90.00
#
_symmetry.space_group_name_H-M   'P 1'
#
loop_
_entity.id
_entity.type
_entity.pdbx_description
1 polymer ?
#
loop_
_entity_poly.entity_id
_entity_poly.type
_entity_poly.pdbx_seq_one_letter_code
_entity_poly.pdbx_strand_id
1 'polypeptide(L)'
;MRLGRPFFDRENALCFSAYAFGWGYCAFSLDAVVAHQVLGSIDESPRQILLAFAIGQARIRKAVHRAARQHGERIRLTPGDFP
;
A
#
# COMPACT_ATOMS: atom_id res chain seq x y z
N MET A 1 -1.85 0.32 -14.11
CA MET A 1 -1.85 1.11 -12.86
C MET A 1 -0.42 1.41 -12.45
N ARG A 2 -0.15 2.66 -12.04
CA ARG A 2 1.15 3.11 -11.55
C ARG A 2 1.08 3.27 -10.04
N LEU A 3 2.07 2.73 -9.33
CA LEU A 3 2.25 2.97 -7.89
C LEU A 3 3.28 4.08 -7.70
N GLY A 4 2.99 4.99 -6.77
CA GLY A 4 3.88 6.04 -6.31
C GLY A 4 4.96 5.50 -5.39
N ARG A 5 5.93 6.36 -5.05
CA ARG A 5 6.98 5.97 -4.09
C ARG A 5 6.38 5.83 -2.69
N PRO A 6 6.60 4.70 -2.01
CA PRO A 6 6.15 4.53 -0.65
C PRO A 6 7.01 5.34 0.33
N PHE A 7 6.43 5.73 1.45
CA PHE A 7 7.12 6.34 2.59
C PHE A 7 6.39 5.98 3.89
N PHE A 8 7.03 6.17 5.03
CA PHE A 8 6.40 6.01 6.34
C PHE A 8 6.00 7.39 6.89
N ASP A 9 4.79 7.49 7.41
CA ASP A 9 4.35 8.68 8.15
C ASP A 9 4.77 8.62 9.63
N ARG A 10 4.33 9.62 10.42
CA ARG A 10 4.68 9.73 11.84
C ARG A 10 4.04 8.64 12.71
N GLU A 11 2.99 7.99 12.25
CA GLU A 11 2.27 6.92 12.94
C GLU A 11 2.81 5.55 12.53
N ASN A 12 3.98 5.51 11.88
CA ASN A 12 4.59 4.32 11.32
C ASN A 12 3.68 3.60 10.29
N ALA A 13 2.79 4.33 9.61
CA ALA A 13 2.00 3.77 8.52
C ALA A 13 2.74 3.93 7.18
N LEU A 14 2.81 2.84 6.43
CA LEU A 14 3.26 2.83 5.04
C LEU A 14 2.23 3.54 4.17
N CYS A 15 2.62 4.69 3.63
CA CYS A 15 1.81 5.52 2.75
C CYS A 15 2.34 5.50 1.31
N PHE A 16 1.44 5.50 0.34
CA PHE A 16 1.79 5.61 -1.08
C PHE A 16 0.58 6.11 -1.89
N SER A 17 0.82 6.58 -3.12
CA SER A 17 -0.24 6.89 -4.07
C SER A 17 -0.34 5.83 -5.15
N ALA A 18 -1.49 5.73 -5.79
CA ALA A 18 -1.65 4.97 -7.02
C ALA A 18 -2.45 5.76 -8.04
N TYR A 19 -2.21 5.47 -9.32
CA TYR A 19 -2.96 6.01 -10.43
C TYR A 19 -3.42 4.92 -11.39
N ALA A 20 -4.70 4.91 -11.71
CA ALA A 20 -5.23 4.16 -12.84
C ALA A 20 -6.31 4.96 -13.58
N PHE A 21 -6.43 4.66 -14.87
CA PHE A 21 -7.54 5.14 -15.67
C PHE A 21 -8.86 4.61 -15.07
N GLY A 22 -9.86 5.49 -14.96
CA GLY A 22 -11.17 5.19 -14.37
C GLY A 22 -11.41 5.81 -13.00
N TRP A 23 -10.39 5.90 -12.14
CA TRP A 23 -10.53 6.53 -10.81
C TRP A 23 -9.46 7.56 -10.46
N GLY A 24 -8.48 7.79 -11.34
CA GLY A 24 -7.52 8.88 -11.18
C GLY A 24 -6.44 8.57 -10.14
N TYR A 25 -6.05 9.56 -9.34
CA TYR A 25 -5.09 9.40 -8.25
C TYR A 25 -5.82 9.11 -6.94
N CYS A 26 -5.37 8.08 -6.22
CA CYS A 26 -5.81 7.78 -4.86
C CYS A 26 -4.59 7.65 -3.93
N ALA A 27 -4.73 8.10 -2.70
CA ALA A 27 -3.74 7.90 -1.64
C ALA A 27 -4.13 6.67 -0.80
N PHE A 28 -3.15 5.89 -0.40
CA PHE A 28 -3.31 4.68 0.39
C PHE A 28 -2.42 4.72 1.63
N SER A 29 -2.90 4.12 2.71
CA SER A 29 -2.10 3.83 3.89
C SER A 29 -2.27 2.38 4.33
N LEU A 30 -1.22 1.83 4.94
CA LEU A 30 -1.17 0.49 5.48
C LEU A 30 -0.38 0.55 6.79
N ASP A 31 -0.95 0.01 7.86
CA ASP A 31 -0.24 -0.10 9.15
C ASP A 31 1.05 -0.94 8.99
N ALA A 32 2.13 -0.61 9.70
CA ALA A 32 3.40 -1.35 9.58
C ALA A 32 3.25 -2.85 9.87
N VAL A 33 2.48 -3.21 10.89
CA VAL A 33 2.26 -4.61 11.28
C VAL A 33 1.54 -5.35 10.16
N VAL A 34 0.51 -4.71 9.59
CA VAL A 34 -0.23 -5.27 8.46
C VAL A 34 0.67 -5.34 7.22
N ALA A 35 1.46 -4.31 6.95
CA ALA A 35 2.39 -4.27 5.82
C ALA A 35 3.41 -5.40 5.90
N HIS A 36 3.97 -5.64 7.08
CA HIS A 36 4.85 -6.78 7.32
C HIS A 36 4.13 -8.10 7.01
N GLN A 37 2.95 -8.31 7.59
CA GLN A 37 2.16 -9.54 7.41
C GLN A 37 1.82 -9.82 5.94
N VAL A 38 1.32 -8.82 5.21
CA VAL A 38 0.77 -9.02 3.85
C VAL A 38 1.84 -8.95 2.75
N LEU A 39 2.95 -8.23 2.99
CA LEU A 39 4.05 -8.12 2.03
C LEU A 39 5.14 -9.16 2.28
N GLY A 40 5.19 -9.77 3.47
CA GLY A 40 6.18 -10.79 3.85
C GLY A 40 7.57 -10.19 4.01
N SER A 41 7.69 -9.03 4.66
CA SER A 41 9.00 -8.49 5.03
C SER A 41 9.65 -9.36 6.11
N ILE A 42 10.98 -9.29 6.26
CA ILE A 42 11.71 -10.07 7.28
C ILE A 42 11.31 -9.62 8.70
N ASP A 43 11.10 -8.32 8.87
CA ASP A 43 10.68 -7.68 10.11
C ASP A 43 9.81 -6.45 9.82
N GLU A 44 9.30 -5.80 10.87
CA GLU A 44 8.48 -4.59 10.79
C GLU A 44 9.30 -3.31 10.57
N SER A 45 10.61 -3.39 10.34
CA SER A 45 11.41 -2.19 10.11
C SER A 45 10.98 -1.52 8.79
N PRO A 46 10.95 -0.17 8.76
CA PRO A 46 10.60 0.57 7.55
C PRO A 46 11.41 0.14 6.33
N ARG A 47 12.70 -0.16 6.51
CA ARG A 47 13.58 -0.60 5.43
C ARG A 47 13.14 -1.93 4.83
N GLN A 48 12.81 -2.92 5.65
CA GLN A 48 12.39 -4.23 5.17
C GLN A 48 11.00 -4.16 4.52
N ILE A 49 10.09 -3.38 5.08
CA ILE A 49 8.76 -3.17 4.49
C ILE A 49 8.86 -2.45 3.14
N LEU A 50 9.70 -1.40 3.00
CA LEU A 50 9.91 -0.72 1.71
C LEU A 50 10.50 -1.65 0.65
N LEU A 51 11.40 -2.55 1.05
CA LEU A 51 11.95 -3.58 0.17
C LEU A 51 10.87 -4.58 -0.25
N ALA A 52 10.08 -5.08 0.70
CA ALA A 52 8.96 -5.97 0.43
C ALA A 52 7.90 -5.30 -0.47
N PHE A 53 7.71 -3.97 -0.34
CA PHE A 53 6.85 -3.20 -1.23
C PHE A 53 7.39 -3.14 -2.66
N ALA A 54 8.70 -2.97 -2.83
CA ALA A 54 9.35 -2.95 -4.15
C ALA A 54 9.26 -4.30 -4.86
N ILE A 55 9.36 -5.41 -4.11
CA ILE A 55 9.26 -6.77 -4.65
C ILE A 55 7.79 -7.18 -4.87
N GLY A 56 6.91 -6.84 -3.92
CA GLY A 56 5.50 -7.25 -3.87
C GLY A 56 4.53 -6.42 -4.72
N GLN A 57 5.02 -5.68 -5.72
CA GLN A 57 4.22 -4.74 -6.54
C GLN A 57 2.97 -5.37 -7.15
N ALA A 58 3.03 -6.64 -7.58
CA ALA A 58 1.87 -7.34 -8.14
C ALA A 58 0.76 -7.55 -7.11
N ARG A 59 1.12 -7.88 -5.87
CA ARG A 59 0.16 -8.09 -4.76
C ARG A 59 -0.48 -6.76 -4.35
N ILE A 60 0.32 -5.71 -4.19
CA ILE A 60 -0.16 -4.36 -3.88
C ILE A 60 -1.11 -3.85 -4.95
N ARG A 61 -0.80 -4.09 -6.24
CA ARG A 61 -1.70 -3.71 -7.33
C ARG A 61 -3.06 -4.40 -7.25
N LYS A 62 -3.12 -5.67 -6.83
CA LYS A 62 -4.41 -6.36 -6.63
C LYS A 62 -5.19 -5.75 -5.46
N ALA A 63 -4.53 -5.47 -4.33
CA ALA A 63 -5.16 -4.85 -3.18
C ALA A 63 -5.71 -3.45 -3.51
N VAL A 64 -4.89 -2.62 -4.15
CA VAL A 64 -5.29 -1.29 -4.62
C VAL A 64 -6.46 -1.37 -5.60
N HIS A 65 -6.46 -2.33 -6.54
CA HIS A 65 -7.55 -2.44 -7.49
C HIS A 65 -8.88 -2.82 -6.83
N ARG A 66 -8.86 -3.61 -5.76
CA ARG A 66 -10.04 -3.96 -4.96
C ARG A 66 -10.52 -2.79 -4.09
N ALA A 67 -9.58 -2.05 -3.52
CA ALA A 67 -9.89 -1.00 -2.55
C ALA A 67 -10.13 0.38 -3.17
N ALA A 68 -9.66 0.65 -4.40
CA ALA A 68 -9.75 1.96 -5.02
C ALA A 68 -11.22 2.39 -5.21
N ARG A 69 -11.55 3.59 -4.73
CA ARG A 69 -12.85 4.25 -4.90
C ARG A 69 -12.64 5.70 -5.32
N GLN A 70 -13.61 6.28 -6.02
CA GLN A 70 -13.57 7.69 -6.47
C GLN A 70 -13.87 8.70 -5.35
N HIS A 71 -13.26 8.53 -4.18
CA HIS A 71 -13.38 9.48 -3.08
C HIS A 71 -11.99 10.00 -2.79
N GLY A 72 -11.78 11.32 -2.84
CA GLY A 72 -10.47 11.98 -2.68
C GLY A 72 -9.82 11.81 -1.29
N GLU A 73 -10.34 10.89 -0.48
CA GLU A 73 -9.82 10.53 0.83
C GLU A 73 -8.71 9.48 0.71
N ARG A 74 -7.85 9.41 1.75
CA ARG A 74 -6.82 8.39 1.85
C ARG A 74 -7.46 7.07 2.27
N ILE A 75 -7.28 6.04 1.46
CA ILE A 75 -7.87 4.72 1.67
C ILE A 75 -6.94 3.87 2.56
N ARG A 76 -7.44 3.45 3.72
CA ARG A 76 -6.70 2.54 4.60
C ARG A 76 -6.88 1.11 4.08
N LEU A 77 -5.79 0.50 3.65
CA LEU A 77 -5.75 -0.91 3.28
C LEU A 77 -5.70 -1.79 4.53
N THR A 78 -6.38 -2.92 4.46
CA THR A 78 -6.50 -3.92 5.53
C THR A 78 -5.99 -5.28 5.03
N PRO A 79 -5.74 -6.27 5.91
CA PRO A 79 -5.34 -7.60 5.46
C PRO A 79 -6.29 -8.22 4.43
N GLY A 80 -7.59 -7.95 4.54
CA GLY A 80 -8.62 -8.49 3.65
C GLY A 80 -8.58 -7.97 2.20
N ASP A 81 -7.87 -6.86 1.96
CA ASP A 81 -7.69 -6.34 0.59
C ASP A 81 -6.65 -7.17 -0.19
N PHE A 82 -5.75 -7.86 0.51
CA PHE A 82 -4.68 -8.64 -0.09
C PHE A 82 -5.15 -10.07 -0.43
N PRO A 83 -4.66 -10.66 -1.54
CA PRO A 83 -4.95 -12.04 -1.92
C PRO A 83 -4.16 -13.06 -1.10
#